data_AF-A0A3D0LBK3-F1
#
_entry.id   AF-A0A3D0LBK3-F1
#
_cell.length_a   1.000
_cell.length_b   1.000
_cell.length_c   1.000
_cell.angle_alpha   90.00
_cell.angle_beta   90.00
_cell.angle_gamma   90.00
#
_symmetry.space_group_name_H-M   'P 1'
#
loop_
_entity.id
_entity.type
_entity.pdbx_description
1 polymer ?
#
loop_
_entity_poly.entity_id
_entity_poly.type
_entity_poly.pdbx_seq_one_letter_code
_entity_poly.pdbx_strand_id
1 'polypeptide(L)'
;MKNIRFYEAEKYSTPEYEKVEDMIYKTKEVRSDNVQSLALRQCSDDDLAEKLIKSDDWKQGAGKLLEDYLVLTYEGKMYYRDKDSIGTEDDVVFEDMNADTGEANMIYVTSIVFEPEPELGENEPADAFVSQYPLEDILDEFYIYCYDSYDKENETDKVNSYVEFAGDDIDDIRKVLSIIGKHVYIKTEGDYDILKIE
;
A
#
# COMPACT_ATOMS: atom_id res chain seq x y z
N MET A 1 14.36 -16.46 6.20
CA MET A 1 13.45 -15.96 7.23
C MET A 1 13.13 -17.12 8.13
N LYS A 2 13.60 -17.06 9.37
CA LYS A 2 13.33 -18.10 10.37
C LYS A 2 12.64 -17.53 11.59
N ASN A 3 12.22 -18.43 12.49
CA ASN A 3 11.55 -18.07 13.74
C ASN A 3 10.34 -17.15 13.52
N ILE A 4 9.63 -17.35 12.40
CA ILE A 4 8.49 -16.53 12.00
C ILE A 4 7.38 -16.71 13.02
N ARG A 5 6.93 -15.60 13.59
CA ARG A 5 5.90 -15.57 14.63
C ARG A 5 4.96 -14.40 14.39
N PHE A 6 3.73 -14.53 14.87
CA PHE A 6 2.78 -13.44 14.86
C PHE A 6 3.31 -12.26 15.67
N TYR A 7 3.16 -11.06 15.12
CA TYR A 7 3.45 -9.81 15.81
C TYR A 7 2.14 -9.09 16.14
N GLU A 8 1.77 -9.10 17.42
CA GLU A 8 0.60 -8.35 17.90
C GLU A 8 0.96 -6.87 18.03
N ALA A 9 0.84 -6.13 16.92
CA ALA A 9 1.16 -4.72 16.89
C ALA A 9 0.23 -3.90 17.80
N GLU A 10 0.75 -2.90 18.51
CA GLU A 10 -0.03 -2.06 19.43
C GLU A 10 -1.23 -1.39 18.73
N LYS A 11 -1.08 -1.03 17.44
CA LYS A 11 -2.13 -0.42 16.62
C LYS A 11 -3.38 -1.28 16.46
N TYR A 12 -3.27 -2.61 16.59
CA TYR A 12 -4.43 -3.50 16.55
C TYR A 12 -5.38 -3.34 17.74
N SER A 13 -4.95 -2.67 18.81
CA SER A 13 -5.81 -2.34 19.95
C SER A 13 -6.61 -1.05 19.76
N THR A 14 -6.43 -0.33 18.64
CA THR A 14 -7.16 0.92 18.37
C THR A 14 -8.51 0.63 17.70
N PRO A 15 -9.48 1.58 17.74
CA PRO A 15 -10.76 1.43 17.06
C PRO A 15 -10.69 1.37 15.52
N GLU A 16 -9.51 1.63 14.93
CA GLU A 16 -9.30 1.59 13.48
C GLU A 16 -9.20 0.15 12.96
N TYR A 17 -8.87 -0.79 13.85
CA TYR A 17 -8.71 -2.20 13.52
C TYR A 17 -9.79 -3.05 14.21
N GLU A 18 -10.44 -3.90 13.43
CA GLU A 18 -11.40 -4.88 13.92
C GLU A 18 -10.77 -6.28 13.83
N LYS A 19 -10.62 -6.97 14.96
CA LYS A 19 -10.19 -8.38 14.94
C LYS A 19 -11.32 -9.24 14.35
N VAL A 20 -11.07 -9.84 13.18
CA VAL A 20 -12.05 -10.69 12.49
C VAL A 20 -11.81 -12.17 12.74
N GLU A 21 -10.54 -12.58 12.83
CA GLU A 21 -10.11 -13.94 13.18
C GLU A 21 -8.87 -13.88 14.08
N ASP A 22 -8.40 -15.04 14.54
CA ASP A 22 -7.13 -15.06 15.26
C ASP A 22 -6.00 -14.59 14.33
N MET A 23 -5.20 -13.63 14.81
CA MET A 23 -4.11 -12.97 14.07
C MET A 23 -4.52 -12.13 12.84
N ILE A 24 -5.82 -12.08 12.48
CA ILE A 24 -6.31 -11.32 11.32
C ILE A 24 -7.17 -10.15 11.78
N TYR A 25 -6.84 -8.97 11.26
CA TYR A 25 -7.58 -7.74 11.52
C TYR A 25 -8.11 -7.18 10.21
N LYS A 26 -9.18 -6.40 10.31
CA LYS A 26 -9.77 -5.65 9.22
C LYS A 26 -9.61 -4.17 9.50
N THR A 27 -9.20 -3.41 8.50
CA THR A 27 -9.03 -1.96 8.63
C THR A 27 -9.44 -1.26 7.34
N LYS A 28 -9.58 0.06 7.44
CA LYS A 28 -9.73 0.94 6.27
C LYS A 28 -8.34 1.17 5.69
N GLU A 29 -8.18 0.87 4.40
CA GLU A 29 -6.98 1.23 3.67
C GLU A 29 -6.84 2.76 3.69
N VAL A 30 -5.81 3.23 4.39
CA VAL A 30 -5.42 4.63 4.38
C VAL A 30 -4.32 4.73 3.33
N ARG A 31 -4.70 5.07 2.09
CA ARG A 31 -3.71 5.40 1.07
C ARG A 31 -2.97 6.64 1.54
N SER A 32 -1.69 6.50 1.84
CA SER A 32 -0.91 7.59 2.44
C SER A 32 -1.05 8.85 1.58
N ASP A 33 -1.34 9.97 2.25
CA ASP A 33 -1.47 11.31 1.66
C ASP A 33 -0.24 11.76 0.84
N ASN A 34 0.86 11.00 0.92
CA ASN A 34 1.95 11.05 -0.04
C ASN A 34 1.52 10.41 -1.37
N VAL A 35 0.58 11.07 -2.05
CA VAL A 35 0.31 10.89 -3.48
C VAL A 35 1.61 11.27 -4.21
N GLN A 36 2.56 10.34 -4.32
CA GLN A 36 3.75 10.47 -5.17
C GLN A 36 3.38 10.28 -6.65
N SER A 37 2.15 9.85 -6.94
CA SER A 37 1.64 9.60 -8.28
C SER A 37 0.22 10.15 -8.44
N LEU A 38 0.06 11.10 -9.35
CA LEU A 38 -1.26 11.57 -9.78
C LEU A 38 -1.68 10.74 -10.99
N ALA A 39 -2.75 9.96 -10.87
CA ALA A 39 -3.23 9.11 -11.95
C ALA A 39 -4.56 9.65 -12.48
N LEU A 40 -4.53 10.59 -13.41
CA LEU A 40 -5.74 11.26 -13.88
C LEU A 40 -6.50 10.44 -14.93
N ARG A 41 -7.83 10.44 -14.82
CA ARG A 41 -8.74 10.10 -15.92
C ARG A 41 -9.73 11.22 -16.14
N GLN A 42 -10.27 11.34 -17.35
CA GLN A 42 -11.35 12.28 -17.63
C GLN A 42 -12.56 11.96 -16.75
N CYS A 43 -13.22 13.00 -16.21
CA CYS A 43 -14.47 12.88 -15.48
C CYS A 43 -15.50 12.11 -16.33
N SER A 44 -16.06 11.05 -15.75
CA SER A 44 -16.99 10.15 -16.45
C SER A 44 -18.43 10.68 -16.52
N ASP A 45 -18.75 11.69 -15.71
CA ASP A 45 -20.04 12.39 -15.71
C ASP A 45 -19.90 13.70 -16.51
N ASP A 46 -20.46 13.71 -17.72
CA ASP A 46 -20.37 14.83 -18.66
C ASP A 46 -21.12 16.08 -18.14
N ASP A 47 -22.28 15.90 -17.51
CA ASP A 47 -23.09 17.01 -16.96
C ASP A 47 -22.34 17.69 -15.80
N LEU A 48 -21.71 16.89 -14.95
CA LEU A 48 -20.85 17.39 -13.88
C LEU A 48 -19.60 18.07 -14.45
N ALA A 49 -18.93 17.47 -15.43
CA ALA A 49 -17.75 18.06 -16.05
C ALA A 49 -18.07 19.44 -16.65
N GLU A 50 -19.15 19.56 -17.42
CA GLU A 50 -19.61 20.83 -17.97
C GLU A 50 -19.92 21.88 -16.89
N LYS A 51 -20.47 21.45 -15.76
CA LYS A 51 -20.74 22.33 -14.61
C LYS A 51 -19.44 22.82 -13.98
N LEU A 52 -18.48 21.92 -13.76
CA LEU A 52 -17.21 22.23 -13.09
C LEU A 52 -16.30 23.09 -13.97
N ILE A 53 -16.27 22.89 -15.29
CA ILE A 53 -15.51 23.75 -16.22
C ILE A 53 -15.88 25.23 -16.07
N LYS A 54 -17.17 25.51 -15.87
CA LYS A 54 -17.75 26.85 -15.74
C LYS A 54 -17.57 27.47 -14.33
N SER A 55 -16.96 26.74 -13.39
CA SER A 55 -16.71 27.23 -12.04
C SER A 55 -15.59 28.29 -12.04
N ASP A 56 -15.74 29.33 -11.21
CA ASP A 56 -14.68 30.31 -10.95
C ASP A 56 -13.78 29.91 -9.75
N ASP A 57 -14.06 28.77 -9.10
CA ASP A 57 -13.40 28.34 -7.87
C ASP A 57 -12.08 27.57 -8.08
N TRP A 58 -11.66 27.39 -9.35
CA TRP A 58 -10.40 26.71 -9.68
C TRP A 58 -9.19 27.48 -9.14
N LYS A 59 -8.27 26.76 -8.50
CA LYS A 59 -7.04 27.32 -7.91
C LYS A 59 -5.81 26.61 -8.43
N GLN A 60 -4.69 27.32 -8.53
CA GLN A 60 -3.41 26.71 -8.85
C GLN A 60 -3.07 25.59 -7.84
N GLY A 61 -2.71 24.42 -8.36
CA GLY A 61 -2.25 23.29 -7.56
C GLY A 61 -0.95 23.61 -6.81
N ALA A 62 -0.80 23.03 -5.62
CA ALA A 62 0.36 23.25 -4.75
C ALA A 62 1.36 22.10 -4.85
N GLY A 63 2.66 22.44 -4.85
CA GLY A 63 3.75 21.48 -4.90
C GLY A 63 4.12 21.04 -6.33
N LYS A 64 5.28 20.40 -6.46
CA LYS A 64 5.88 20.03 -7.76
C LYS A 64 4.99 19.11 -8.60
N LEU A 65 4.21 18.24 -7.97
CA LEU A 65 3.31 17.32 -8.66
C LEU A 65 2.12 18.03 -9.35
N LEU A 66 1.67 19.15 -8.79
CA LEU A 66 0.44 19.84 -9.21
C LEU A 66 0.70 21.21 -9.87
N GLU A 67 1.96 21.53 -10.18
CA GLU A 67 2.34 22.85 -10.71
C GLU A 67 1.75 23.15 -12.09
N ASP A 68 1.40 22.11 -12.85
CA ASP A 68 0.77 22.22 -14.17
C ASP A 68 -0.77 22.11 -14.13
N TYR A 69 -1.35 21.96 -12.94
CA TYR A 69 -2.79 21.75 -12.79
C TYR A 69 -3.49 22.87 -12.01
N LEU A 70 -4.71 23.18 -12.43
CA LEU A 70 -5.71 23.82 -11.59
C LEU A 70 -6.49 22.74 -10.83
N VAL A 71 -6.81 23.01 -9.58
CA VAL A 71 -7.49 22.09 -8.66
C VAL A 71 -8.79 22.74 -8.15
N LEU A 72 -9.85 21.94 -8.08
CA LEU A 72 -11.15 22.31 -7.52
C LEU A 72 -11.65 21.20 -6.59
N THR A 73 -12.05 21.54 -5.37
CA THR A 73 -12.77 20.63 -4.48
C THR A 73 -14.27 20.84 -4.65
N TYR A 74 -15.00 19.80 -5.02
CA TYR A 74 -16.45 19.82 -5.18
C TYR A 74 -17.05 18.57 -4.50
N GLU A 75 -18.00 18.79 -3.60
CA GLU A 75 -18.66 17.72 -2.81
C GLU A 75 -17.69 16.76 -2.10
N GLY A 76 -16.55 17.28 -1.63
CA GLY A 76 -15.54 16.49 -0.91
C GLY A 76 -14.55 15.74 -1.82
N LYS A 77 -14.74 15.76 -3.14
CA LYS A 77 -13.81 15.19 -4.12
C LYS A 77 -12.98 16.29 -4.79
N MET A 78 -11.72 15.98 -5.12
CA MET A 78 -10.86 16.88 -5.90
C MET A 78 -10.92 16.56 -7.39
N TYR A 79 -10.90 17.63 -8.19
CA TYR A 79 -10.87 17.61 -9.64
C TYR A 79 -9.71 18.46 -10.15
N TYR A 80 -9.26 18.16 -11.36
CA TYR A 80 -8.06 18.74 -11.95
C TYR A 80 -8.33 19.22 -13.38
N ARG A 81 -7.66 20.30 -13.80
CA ARG A 81 -7.60 20.77 -15.18
C ARG A 81 -6.16 21.11 -15.51
N ASP A 82 -5.72 20.83 -16.73
CA ASP A 82 -4.44 21.32 -17.22
C ASP A 82 -4.51 22.85 -17.39
N LYS A 83 -3.58 23.59 -16.77
CA LYS A 83 -3.58 25.06 -16.83
C LYS A 83 -3.29 25.58 -18.25
N ASP A 84 -2.60 24.81 -19.08
CA ASP A 84 -2.19 25.20 -20.43
C ASP A 84 -3.27 24.86 -21.48
N SER A 85 -4.24 24.01 -21.13
CA SER A 85 -5.39 23.64 -21.99
C SER A 85 -6.61 24.55 -21.82
N ILE A 86 -6.58 25.52 -20.91
CA ILE A 86 -7.76 26.35 -20.59
C ILE A 86 -8.24 27.12 -21.83
N GLY A 87 -9.50 26.91 -22.20
CA GLY A 87 -10.14 27.55 -23.36
C GLY A 87 -9.78 26.93 -24.72
N THR A 88 -9.08 25.79 -24.75
CA THR A 88 -8.86 25.00 -25.97
C THR A 88 -9.89 23.88 -26.10
N GLU A 89 -9.80 23.09 -27.17
CA GLU A 89 -10.63 21.87 -27.33
C GLU A 89 -10.25 20.75 -26.34
N ASP A 90 -9.08 20.86 -25.71
CA ASP A 90 -8.54 19.90 -24.74
C ASP A 90 -8.83 20.31 -23.28
N ASP A 91 -9.65 21.36 -23.06
CA ASP A 91 -10.07 21.82 -21.74
C ASP A 91 -11.07 20.85 -21.11
N VAL A 92 -10.54 19.81 -20.47
CA VAL A 92 -11.34 18.75 -19.83
C VAL A 92 -11.12 18.71 -18.33
N VAL A 93 -12.15 18.26 -17.61
CA VAL A 93 -12.08 18.01 -16.16
C VAL A 93 -11.62 16.60 -15.93
N PHE A 94 -10.54 16.46 -15.17
CA PHE A 94 -10.01 15.19 -14.71
C PHE A 94 -10.41 14.91 -13.27
N GLU A 95 -10.54 13.62 -12.97
CA GLU A 95 -10.56 13.08 -11.62
C GLU A 95 -9.35 12.18 -11.44
N ASP A 96 -8.80 12.16 -10.23
CA ASP A 96 -7.77 11.19 -9.91
C ASP A 96 -8.42 9.79 -9.82
N MET A 97 -7.89 8.84 -10.58
CA MET A 97 -8.26 7.43 -10.53
C MET A 97 -7.99 6.83 -9.15
N ASN A 98 -7.03 7.41 -8.43
CA ASN A 98 -6.70 7.03 -7.07
C ASN A 98 -7.43 7.88 -6.02
N ALA A 99 -8.24 8.87 -6.42
CA ALA A 99 -9.02 9.67 -5.48
C ALA A 99 -9.88 8.74 -4.64
N ASP A 100 -9.63 8.77 -3.34
CA ASP A 100 -10.48 8.17 -2.34
C ASP A 100 -11.92 8.62 -2.62
N THR A 101 -12.77 7.67 -3.03
CA THR A 101 -14.18 7.94 -3.34
C THR A 101 -14.98 8.26 -2.08
N GLY A 102 -14.33 8.29 -0.91
CA GLY A 102 -14.96 8.34 0.40
C GLY A 102 -15.45 6.96 0.84
N GLU A 103 -15.46 5.97 -0.06
CA GLU A 103 -15.59 4.56 0.28
C GLU A 103 -14.19 4.01 0.55
N ALA A 104 -13.78 4.08 1.81
CA ALA A 104 -12.55 3.46 2.25
C ALA A 104 -12.55 1.97 1.85
N ASN A 105 -11.57 1.57 1.03
CA ASN A 105 -11.35 0.15 0.74
C ASN A 105 -11.10 -0.56 2.05
N MET A 106 -11.88 -1.61 2.31
CA MET A 106 -11.72 -2.42 3.50
C MET A 106 -10.75 -3.55 3.19
N ILE A 107 -9.62 -3.56 3.87
CA ILE A 107 -8.55 -4.56 3.69
C ILE A 107 -8.44 -5.43 4.93
N TYR A 108 -7.88 -6.62 4.75
CA TYR A 108 -7.47 -7.51 5.83
C TYR A 108 -5.97 -7.43 6.00
N VAL A 109 -5.53 -7.46 7.26
CA VAL A 109 -4.12 -7.33 7.62
C VAL A 109 -3.69 -8.36 8.66
N THR A 110 -2.42 -8.71 8.61
CA THR A 110 -1.73 -9.48 9.65
C THR A 110 -0.28 -9.05 9.71
N SER A 111 0.32 -9.15 10.90
CA SER A 111 1.73 -8.82 11.09
C SER A 111 2.54 -10.00 11.58
N ILE A 112 3.75 -10.08 11.06
CA ILE A 112 4.73 -11.07 11.48
C ILE A 112 6.01 -10.39 11.92
N VAL A 113 6.77 -11.13 12.70
CA VAL A 113 8.17 -10.83 13.00
C VAL A 113 9.00 -12.09 12.74
N PHE A 114 10.17 -11.91 12.16
CA PHE A 114 11.07 -12.99 11.75
C PHE A 114 12.53 -12.60 11.94
N GLU A 115 13.41 -13.58 11.98
CA GLU A 115 14.86 -13.36 11.96
C GLU A 115 15.35 -13.50 10.51
N PRO A 116 16.04 -12.49 9.95
CA PRO A 116 16.59 -12.58 8.62
C PRO A 116 17.85 -13.44 8.58
N GLU A 117 18.14 -14.00 7.41
CA GLU A 117 19.26 -14.91 7.16
C GLU A 117 20.12 -14.41 6.00
N PRO A 118 21.12 -13.55 6.26
CA PRO A 118 21.99 -12.98 5.22
C PRO A 118 22.67 -14.02 4.34
N GLU A 119 22.94 -15.21 4.89
CA GLU A 119 23.49 -16.34 4.16
C GLU A 119 22.57 -16.90 3.06
N LEU A 120 21.28 -16.56 3.10
CA LEU A 120 20.26 -16.90 2.08
C LEU A 120 19.86 -15.69 1.21
N GLY A 121 20.62 -14.59 1.28
CA GLY A 121 20.42 -13.40 0.45
C GLY A 121 19.52 -12.32 1.06
N GLU A 122 19.14 -12.48 2.33
CA GLU A 122 18.34 -11.50 3.06
C GLU A 122 19.21 -10.35 3.59
N ASN A 123 18.58 -9.31 4.13
CA ASN A 123 19.31 -8.19 4.74
C ASN A 123 19.98 -8.61 6.04
N GLU A 124 21.01 -7.88 6.45
CA GLU A 124 21.58 -8.01 7.79
C GLU A 124 20.52 -7.72 8.86
N PRO A 125 20.46 -8.47 9.97
CA PRO A 125 19.50 -8.21 11.06
C PRO A 125 19.52 -6.79 11.63
N ALA A 126 20.61 -6.05 11.41
CA ALA A 126 20.76 -4.68 11.86
C ALA A 126 20.20 -3.61 10.89
N ASP A 127 19.86 -4.01 9.66
CA ASP A 127 19.28 -3.14 8.64
C ASP A 127 17.85 -2.75 9.04
N ALA A 128 17.51 -1.46 8.85
CA ALA A 128 16.19 -0.94 9.16
C ALA A 128 15.16 -1.27 8.06
N PHE A 129 15.62 -1.60 6.86
CA PHE A 129 14.73 -1.97 5.76
C PHE A 129 14.45 -3.47 5.77
N VAL A 130 13.18 -3.83 5.62
CA VAL A 130 12.78 -5.22 5.41
C VAL A 130 13.36 -5.73 4.10
N SER A 131 13.96 -6.91 4.12
CA SER A 131 14.58 -7.47 2.92
C SER A 131 13.55 -7.81 1.86
N GLN A 132 13.91 -7.59 0.59
CA GLN A 132 13.12 -8.05 -0.55
C GLN A 132 13.18 -9.57 -0.72
N TYR A 133 14.26 -10.23 -0.29
CA TYR A 133 14.43 -11.67 -0.35
C TYR A 133 14.08 -12.31 1.01
N PRO A 134 13.28 -13.38 1.09
CA PRO A 134 12.32 -13.93 0.11
C PRO A 134 10.97 -13.17 0.08
N LEU A 135 10.88 -11.95 0.61
CA LEU A 135 9.61 -11.24 0.81
C LEU A 135 8.82 -11.05 -0.50
N GLU A 136 9.46 -10.64 -1.60
CA GLU A 136 8.81 -10.40 -2.89
C GLU A 136 8.10 -11.67 -3.40
N ASP A 137 8.76 -12.83 -3.33
CA ASP A 137 8.15 -14.10 -3.69
C ASP A 137 6.98 -14.49 -2.77
N ILE A 138 7.00 -14.13 -1.49
CA ILE A 138 5.87 -14.32 -0.56
C ILE A 138 4.68 -13.44 -0.97
N LEU A 139 4.94 -12.19 -1.36
CA LEU A 139 3.90 -11.26 -1.83
C LEU A 139 3.21 -11.81 -3.08
N ASP A 140 4.00 -12.30 -4.05
CA ASP A 140 3.50 -12.86 -5.30
C ASP A 140 2.76 -14.20 -5.11
N GLU A 141 3.30 -15.12 -4.30
CA GLU A 141 2.69 -16.44 -4.06
C GLU A 141 1.33 -16.33 -3.37
N PHE A 142 1.18 -15.35 -2.47
CA PHE A 142 -0.05 -15.17 -1.69
C PHE A 142 -0.94 -14.02 -2.13
N TYR A 143 -0.58 -13.28 -3.20
CA TYR A 143 -1.36 -12.15 -3.71
C TYR A 143 -1.61 -11.05 -2.66
N ILE A 144 -0.61 -10.75 -1.85
CA ILE A 144 -0.64 -9.74 -0.78
C ILE A 144 0.44 -8.67 -1.02
N TYR A 145 0.38 -7.58 -0.27
CA TYR A 145 1.38 -6.52 -0.32
C TYR A 145 1.84 -6.10 1.08
N CYS A 146 3.03 -5.50 1.16
CA CYS A 146 3.52 -4.87 2.37
C CYS A 146 2.70 -3.59 2.65
N TYR A 147 2.07 -3.51 3.82
CA TYR A 147 1.24 -2.38 4.22
C TYR A 147 1.91 -1.47 5.26
N ASP A 148 2.70 -2.07 6.16
CA ASP A 148 3.52 -1.33 7.12
C ASP A 148 4.85 -2.05 7.30
N SER A 149 5.94 -1.31 7.10
CA SER A 149 7.30 -1.78 7.30
C SER A 149 7.78 -1.61 8.72
N TYR A 150 6.98 -1.08 9.66
CA TYR A 150 7.35 -0.92 11.07
C TYR A 150 8.75 -0.31 11.25
N ASP A 151 8.99 0.82 10.58
CA ASP A 151 10.33 1.42 10.47
C ASP A 151 10.98 1.62 11.83
N LYS A 152 10.21 2.00 12.85
CA LYS A 152 10.73 2.21 14.21
C LYS A 152 11.17 0.91 14.87
N GLU A 153 10.39 -0.15 14.76
CA GLU A 153 10.73 -1.48 15.27
C GLU A 153 11.99 -2.00 14.56
N ASN A 154 12.04 -1.90 13.23
CA ASN A 154 13.19 -2.33 12.42
C ASN A 154 14.45 -1.45 12.63
N GLU A 155 14.29 -0.17 12.95
CA GLU A 155 15.42 0.68 13.34
C GLU A 155 16.00 0.29 14.71
N THR A 156 15.21 -0.32 15.59
CA THR A 156 15.59 -0.52 17.00
C THR A 156 15.93 -1.97 17.36
N ASP A 157 15.18 -2.94 16.87
CA ASP A 157 15.54 -4.36 16.96
C ASP A 157 16.67 -4.65 15.97
N LYS A 158 17.72 -5.36 16.42
CA LYS A 158 18.89 -5.71 15.61
C LYS A 158 19.01 -7.22 15.38
N VAL A 159 17.93 -7.94 15.66
CA VAL A 159 17.82 -9.38 15.54
C VAL A 159 16.64 -9.74 14.64
N ASN A 160 15.52 -9.01 14.77
CA ASN A 160 14.30 -9.32 14.04
C ASN A 160 13.91 -8.23 13.05
N SER A 161 13.16 -8.65 12.02
CA SER A 161 12.45 -7.78 11.09
C SER A 161 10.93 -7.94 11.25
N TYR A 162 10.22 -6.83 11.13
CA TYR A 162 8.79 -6.69 11.34
C TYR A 162 8.12 -6.23 10.05
N VAL A 163 7.00 -6.84 9.68
CA VAL A 163 6.22 -6.46 8.50
C VAL A 163 4.74 -6.74 8.71
N GLU A 164 3.90 -5.82 8.23
CA GLU A 164 2.46 -6.02 8.08
C GLU A 164 2.13 -6.31 6.62
N PHE A 165 1.38 -7.38 6.41
CA PHE A 165 0.80 -7.70 5.12
C PHE A 165 -0.64 -7.23 5.04
N ALA A 166 -1.06 -6.80 3.86
CA ALA A 166 -2.44 -6.50 3.54
C ALA A 166 -2.90 -7.24 2.27
N GLY A 167 -4.22 -7.45 2.19
CA GLY A 167 -4.90 -7.98 1.03
C GLY A 167 -6.40 -7.69 1.09
N ASP A 168 -7.05 -7.69 -0.08
CA ASP A 168 -8.49 -7.49 -0.19
C ASP A 168 -9.28 -8.76 0.18
N ASP A 169 -8.66 -9.93 0.05
CA ASP A 169 -9.24 -11.23 0.39
C ASP A 169 -8.64 -11.78 1.70
N ILE A 170 -9.51 -12.15 2.63
CA ILE A 170 -9.10 -12.77 3.90
C ILE A 170 -8.45 -14.14 3.67
N ASP A 171 -8.81 -14.87 2.61
CA ASP A 171 -8.20 -16.16 2.30
C ASP A 171 -6.71 -16.03 1.96
N ASP A 172 -6.29 -14.91 1.37
CA ASP A 172 -4.88 -14.63 1.09
C ASP A 172 -4.11 -14.34 2.38
N ILE A 173 -4.73 -13.62 3.32
CA ILE A 173 -4.17 -13.42 4.68
C ILE A 173 -4.03 -14.76 5.44
N ARG A 174 -5.01 -15.67 5.31
CA ARG A 174 -4.91 -17.01 5.91
C ARG A 174 -3.77 -17.82 5.32
N LYS A 175 -3.50 -17.69 4.00
CA LYS A 175 -2.38 -18.39 3.34
C LYS A 175 -1.03 -17.90 3.87
N VAL A 176 -0.81 -16.58 3.97
CA VAL A 176 0.46 -16.07 4.51
C VAL A 176 0.65 -16.45 5.98
N LEU A 177 -0.41 -16.47 6.80
CA LEU A 177 -0.33 -16.97 8.17
C LEU A 177 0.13 -18.44 8.27
N SER A 178 -0.03 -19.22 7.20
CA SER A 178 0.46 -20.61 7.15
C SER A 178 1.98 -20.75 7.18
N ILE A 179 2.73 -19.65 7.05
CA ILE A 179 4.20 -19.63 7.18
C ILE A 179 4.68 -19.47 8.63
N ILE A 180 3.79 -19.15 9.57
CA ILE A 180 4.16 -19.04 10.99
C ILE A 180 4.76 -20.36 11.48
N GLY A 181 5.88 -20.26 12.18
CA GLY A 181 6.63 -21.41 12.70
C GLY A 181 7.43 -22.18 11.65
N LYS A 182 7.42 -21.74 10.38
CA LYS A 182 8.18 -22.34 9.29
C LYS A 182 9.47 -21.58 8.98
N HIS A 183 10.34 -22.22 8.21
CA HIS A 183 11.50 -21.61 7.58
C HIS A 183 11.15 -21.25 6.13
N VAL A 184 11.33 -19.99 5.77
CA VAL A 184 11.01 -19.50 4.42
C VAL A 184 12.27 -18.91 3.79
N TYR A 185 12.62 -19.36 2.59
CA TYR A 185 13.83 -18.95 1.88
C TYR A 185 13.73 -19.22 0.38
N ILE A 186 14.57 -18.55 -0.40
CA ILE A 186 14.74 -18.85 -1.83
C ILE A 186 15.84 -19.88 -2.00
N LYS A 187 15.60 -20.85 -2.89
CA LYS A 187 16.58 -21.85 -3.29
C LYS A 187 16.68 -21.92 -4.80
N THR A 188 17.88 -21.71 -5.33
CA THR A 188 18.18 -21.90 -6.74
C THR A 188 18.24 -23.40 -7.07
N GLU A 189 17.37 -23.85 -7.98
CA GLU A 189 17.33 -25.21 -8.51
C GLU A 189 17.43 -25.16 -10.05
N GLY A 190 18.64 -25.30 -10.57
CA GLY A 190 18.91 -25.14 -12.00
C GLY A 190 18.92 -23.66 -12.38
N ASP A 191 18.07 -23.28 -13.34
CA ASP A 191 17.93 -21.89 -13.82
C ASP A 191 16.77 -21.15 -13.13
N TYR A 192 16.20 -21.72 -12.07
CA TYR A 192 15.03 -21.19 -11.36
C TYR A 192 15.34 -20.94 -9.89
N ASP A 193 14.88 -19.81 -9.39
CA ASP A 193 14.78 -19.53 -7.97
C ASP A 193 13.39 -19.94 -7.49
N ILE A 194 13.34 -20.74 -6.43
CA ILE A 194 12.11 -21.35 -5.92
C ILE A 194 11.93 -20.96 -4.46
N LEU A 195 10.77 -20.39 -4.13
CA LEU A 195 10.33 -20.18 -2.75
C LEU A 195 10.13 -21.52 -2.03
N LYS A 196 10.86 -21.73 -0.94
CA LYS A 196 10.71 -22.88 -0.05
C LYS A 196 10.04 -22.43 1.25
N ILE A 197 9.08 -23.23 1.70
CA ILE A 197 8.32 -23.02 2.94
C ILE A 197 8.31 -24.37 3.68
N GLU A 198 9.15 -24.50 4.70
CA GLU A 198 9.46 -25.78 5.37
C GLU A 198 9.13 -25.78 6.86
#